data_AF-A0A819IWB1-F1
#
_entry.id   AF-A0A819IWB1-F1
#
_cell.length_a   1.000
_cell.length_b   1.000
_cell.length_c   1.000
_cell.angle_alpha   90.00
_cell.angle_beta   90.00
_cell.angle_gamma   90.00
#
_symmetry.space_group_name_H-M   'P 1'
#
loop_
_entity.id
_entity.type
_entity.pdbx_description
1 polymer ?
#
loop_
_entity_poly.entity_id
_entity_poly.type
_entity_poly.pdbx_seq_one_letter_code
_entity_poly.pdbx_strand_id
1 'polypeptide(L)'
;MEGFQHSSEACWKMTMVLSTLVEVVVFCNRNSRTDVLLEAAQIFAKGMSLSKTLSMSPVTKQVFIQIHSDMFKKSHVVAEVINDVREILQSPEIEIRAFCIPEIPGCDIRELPFHPQVVDAVQTLLQQFQFRKDTQAAAAKATQLEMLLDAFNKGDFTTCDKLGLRFLKMDSDRIYKQALAEHREKHETLASKLKLTSVDTTFAAFMGQPDWCLDLRFKTSPYYSEKYERNLQEWYLPDQRSVKMLEIYERHYKSKMDSLKAKLETEELERQAKASQEKAEEAKLRAEQDNKKAEEAKRLAEIAMQNEYQAALRRLINAAIEAAKGKLGREIAELEKKYRPIYNDSCFKSWELFIDKQEVQKYAREKDLSTQPDWSPFETYYNNEKVRIKNAWNAQIERAKWKEPVKAMGELKCASGHTVTDDVCCNKDSKCDGRLFWIDGPNRMVLCIKCSSPNTIGDSLICMLCKANASCVPRPTNYMP
;
A
#
# COMPACT_ATOMS: atom_id res chain seq x y z
N MET A 1 43.48 23.46 69.12
CA MET A 1 44.20 22.94 70.29
C MET A 1 44.79 24.04 71.18
N GLU A 2 44.70 25.32 70.79
CA GLU A 2 44.98 26.43 71.70
C GLU A 2 44.06 26.35 72.93
N GLY A 3 44.62 26.37 74.13
CA GLY A 3 43.90 26.45 75.41
C GLY A 3 43.69 25.13 76.18
N PHE A 4 44.11 23.98 75.65
CA PHE A 4 44.00 22.70 76.38
C PHE A 4 45.36 22.23 76.89
N GLN A 5 45.42 21.74 78.14
CA GLN A 5 46.60 21.04 78.63
C GLN A 5 46.84 19.77 77.80
N HIS A 6 48.02 19.68 77.19
CA HIS A 6 48.45 18.59 76.31
C HIS A 6 48.52 17.21 77.00
N SER A 7 48.50 17.20 78.34
CA SER A 7 48.40 16.01 79.20
C SER A 7 46.97 15.56 79.49
N SER A 8 45.95 16.31 79.07
CA SER A 8 44.56 15.98 79.38
C SER A 8 44.05 14.81 78.53
N GLU A 9 43.40 13.86 79.19
CA GLU A 9 42.74 12.70 78.57
C GLU A 9 41.80 13.11 77.42
N ALA A 10 41.17 14.29 77.53
CA ALA A 10 40.31 14.87 76.51
C ALA A 10 41.04 15.14 75.17
N CYS A 11 42.31 15.58 75.21
CA CYS A 11 43.09 15.84 74.00
C CYS A 11 43.34 14.56 73.20
N TRP A 12 43.72 13.47 73.87
CA TRP A 12 43.98 12.20 73.18
C TRP A 12 42.70 11.53 72.69
N LYS A 13 41.61 11.61 73.45
CA LYS A 13 40.28 11.14 73.00
C LYS A 13 39.86 11.86 71.71
N MET A 14 40.02 13.17 71.65
CA MET A 14 39.69 13.95 70.46
C MET A 14 40.57 13.57 69.27
N THR A 15 41.88 13.38 69.46
CA THR A 15 42.76 12.97 68.35
C THR A 15 42.49 11.54 67.87
N MET A 16 42.12 10.61 68.76
CA MET A 16 41.64 9.28 68.36
C MET A 16 40.39 9.39 67.47
N VAL A 17 39.42 10.21 67.87
CA VAL A 17 38.21 10.46 67.07
C VAL A 17 38.55 11.10 65.72
N LEU A 18 39.36 12.14 65.69
CA LEU A 18 39.75 12.80 64.44
C LEU A 18 40.49 11.85 63.50
N SER A 19 41.40 11.02 64.03
CA SER A 19 42.18 10.06 63.23
C SER A 19 41.34 8.98 62.54
N THR A 20 40.17 8.65 63.10
CA THR A 20 39.29 7.55 62.65
C THR A 20 38.07 8.04 61.88
N LEU A 21 37.70 9.31 62.04
CA LEU A 21 36.55 9.92 61.34
C LEU A 21 36.93 10.77 60.13
N VAL A 22 38.13 11.34 60.12
CA VAL A 22 38.47 12.40 59.18
C VAL A 22 39.70 12.01 58.35
N GLU A 23 39.54 11.99 57.02
CA GLU A 23 40.64 11.70 56.09
C GLU A 23 41.63 12.87 55.99
N VAL A 24 41.18 14.10 56.30
CA VAL A 24 41.94 15.34 56.19
C VAL A 24 42.02 16.03 57.53
N VAL A 25 43.22 16.27 58.04
CA VAL A 25 43.45 17.02 59.29
C VAL A 25 44.22 18.30 58.98
N VAL A 26 43.79 19.41 59.57
CA VAL A 26 44.45 20.71 59.39
C VAL A 26 44.99 21.19 60.73
N PHE A 27 46.31 21.34 60.82
CA PHE A 27 46.99 21.96 61.94
C PHE A 27 47.18 23.45 61.66
N CYS A 28 46.33 24.28 62.28
CA CYS A 28 46.45 25.73 62.20
C CYS A 28 47.37 26.23 63.32
N ASN A 29 48.56 26.72 62.97
CA ASN A 29 49.47 27.37 63.91
C ASN A 29 49.41 28.89 63.71
N ARG A 30 48.82 29.60 64.67
CA ARG A 30 48.63 31.06 64.60
C ARG A 30 49.81 31.87 65.12
N ASN A 31 50.60 31.30 66.04
CA ASN A 31 51.63 32.04 66.78
C ASN A 31 53.03 31.92 66.17
N SER A 32 53.16 31.38 64.96
CA SER A 32 54.44 31.22 64.22
C SER A 32 55.47 30.35 64.94
N ARG A 33 55.07 29.65 66.00
CA ARG A 33 55.93 28.82 66.86
C ARG A 33 55.90 27.37 66.38
N THR A 34 56.95 26.94 65.70
CA THR A 34 57.07 25.56 65.17
C THR A 34 56.87 24.51 66.26
N ASP A 35 57.38 24.77 67.46
CA ASP A 35 57.23 23.98 68.68
C ASP A 35 55.76 23.58 68.97
N VAL A 36 54.82 24.52 68.92
CA VAL A 36 53.39 24.23 69.16
C VAL A 36 52.79 23.33 68.08
N LEU A 37 53.24 23.48 66.83
CA LEU A 37 52.83 22.61 65.73
C LEU A 37 53.35 21.19 65.93
N LEU A 38 54.62 21.04 66.30
CA LEU A 38 55.23 19.74 66.53
C LEU A 38 54.58 19.03 67.72
N GLU A 39 54.30 19.74 68.82
CA GLU A 39 53.53 19.21 69.94
C GLU A 39 52.13 18.74 69.51
N ALA A 40 51.45 19.55 68.68
CA ALA A 40 50.16 19.17 68.11
C ALA A 40 50.23 17.86 67.29
N ALA A 41 51.27 17.73 66.46
CA ALA A 41 51.53 16.52 65.69
C ALA A 41 51.82 15.31 66.61
N GLN A 42 52.57 15.49 67.71
CA GLN A 42 52.86 14.43 68.68
C GLN A 42 51.59 13.91 69.37
N ILE A 43 50.69 14.81 69.77
CA ILE A 43 49.40 14.44 70.39
C ILE A 43 48.52 13.69 69.38
N PHE A 44 48.54 14.11 68.11
CA PHE A 44 47.83 13.42 67.05
C PHE A 44 48.42 12.04 66.76
N ALA A 45 49.75 11.91 66.67
CA ALA A 45 50.45 10.64 66.51
C ALA A 45 50.13 9.67 67.65
N LYS A 46 50.11 10.16 68.90
CA LYS A 46 49.69 9.38 70.07
C LYS A 46 48.24 8.90 69.93
N GLY A 47 47.33 9.76 69.50
CA GLY A 47 45.94 9.39 69.19
C GLY A 47 45.85 8.29 68.13
N MET A 48 46.57 8.42 67.01
CA MET A 48 46.62 7.39 65.98
C MET A 48 47.15 6.06 66.50
N SER A 49 48.18 6.08 67.34
CA SER A 49 48.74 4.87 67.97
C SER A 49 47.72 4.19 68.89
N LEU A 50 47.04 4.97 69.74
CA LEU A 50 46.00 4.45 70.63
C LEU A 50 44.80 3.89 69.85
N SER A 51 44.42 4.50 68.73
CA SER A 51 43.39 3.96 67.83
C SER A 51 43.76 2.55 67.33
N LYS A 52 45.02 2.34 66.94
CA LYS A 52 45.51 1.01 66.52
C LYS A 52 45.44 -0.02 67.65
N THR A 53 45.75 0.37 68.89
CA THR A 53 45.61 -0.49 70.07
C THR A 53 44.16 -0.94 70.27
N LEU A 54 43.19 -0.10 69.94
CA LEU A 54 41.76 -0.44 69.93
C LEU A 54 41.30 -1.21 68.70
N SER A 55 42.23 -1.69 67.87
CA SER A 55 41.93 -2.36 66.60
C SER A 55 41.17 -1.46 65.62
N MET A 56 41.37 -0.15 65.73
CA MET A 56 40.84 0.83 64.79
C MET A 56 41.95 1.27 63.84
N SER A 57 41.62 1.31 62.56
CA SER A 57 42.49 1.79 61.50
C SER A 57 42.28 3.30 61.33
N PRO A 58 43.30 4.14 61.57
CA PRO A 58 43.24 5.56 61.23
C PRO A 58 42.93 5.71 59.74
N VAL A 59 41.98 6.59 59.41
CA VAL A 59 41.59 6.87 58.02
C VAL A 59 42.21 8.15 57.49
N THR A 60 42.91 8.92 58.34
CA THR A 60 43.61 10.13 57.94
C THR A 60 44.67 9.81 56.91
N LYS A 61 44.53 10.42 55.72
CA LYS A 61 45.45 10.30 54.58
C LYS A 61 46.17 11.60 54.28
N GLN A 62 45.60 12.74 54.68
CA GLN A 62 46.15 14.05 54.37
C GLN A 62 46.25 14.90 55.63
N VAL A 63 47.42 15.50 55.85
CA VAL A 63 47.69 16.44 56.92
C VAL A 63 48.14 17.76 56.32
N PHE A 64 47.41 18.82 56.61
CA PHE A 64 47.72 20.19 56.19
C PHE A 64 48.26 20.98 57.36
N ILE A 65 49.39 21.64 57.15
CA ILE A 65 50.10 22.40 58.17
C ILE A 65 50.10 23.86 57.77
N GLN A 66 49.51 24.72 58.61
CA GLN A 66 49.61 26.16 58.43
C GLN A 66 50.98 26.62 58.91
N ILE A 67 51.74 27.26 58.02
CA ILE A 67 53.03 27.90 58.31
C ILE A 67 52.86 29.40 58.12
N HIS A 68 53.48 30.19 59.00
CA HIS A 68 53.47 31.65 58.93
C HIS A 68 54.09 32.17 57.63
N SER A 69 53.65 33.32 57.13
CA SER A 69 54.01 33.79 55.78
C SER A 69 55.52 34.01 55.60
N ASP A 70 56.18 34.55 56.62
CA ASP A 70 57.63 34.77 56.61
C ASP A 70 58.46 33.49 56.56
N MET A 71 57.94 32.41 57.12
CA MET A 71 58.56 31.08 57.08
C MET A 71 58.19 30.35 55.81
N PHE A 72 56.97 30.53 55.31
CA PHE A 72 56.47 29.88 54.10
C PHE A 72 57.25 30.32 52.84
N LYS A 73 57.74 31.57 52.81
CA LYS A 73 58.63 32.08 51.75
C LYS A 73 60.00 31.38 51.72
N LYS A 74 60.41 30.73 52.82
CA LYS A 74 61.70 30.02 52.94
C LYS A 74 61.48 28.53 52.70
N SER A 75 61.68 28.08 51.47
CA SER A 75 61.43 26.69 51.05
C SER A 75 62.13 25.62 51.92
N HIS A 76 63.34 25.91 52.41
CA HIS A 76 64.07 25.00 53.30
C HIS A 76 63.40 24.81 54.67
N VAL A 77 62.86 25.89 55.25
CA VAL A 77 62.14 25.84 56.54
C VAL A 77 60.83 25.05 56.40
N VAL A 78 60.12 25.25 55.29
CA VAL A 78 58.90 24.47 54.99
C VAL A 78 59.20 22.98 54.88
N ALA A 79 60.29 22.63 54.19
CA ALA A 79 60.72 21.25 54.03
C ALA A 79 61.13 20.61 55.37
N GLU A 80 61.83 21.35 56.23
CA GLU A 80 62.21 20.92 57.58
C GLU A 80 60.98 20.60 58.42
N VAL A 81 60.01 21.53 58.52
CA VAL A 81 58.76 21.31 59.27
C VAL A 81 57.96 20.12 58.74
N ILE A 82 57.88 19.94 57.41
CA ILE A 82 57.20 18.77 56.82
C ILE A 82 57.91 17.47 57.21
N ASN A 83 59.24 17.46 57.22
CA ASN A 83 60.03 16.29 57.60
C ASN A 83 59.89 15.98 59.09
N ASP A 84 59.91 16.98 59.96
CA ASP A 84 59.72 16.81 61.40
C ASP A 84 58.34 16.21 61.70
N VAL A 85 57.28 16.74 61.08
CA VAL A 85 55.93 16.17 61.24
C VAL A 85 55.85 14.76 60.65
N ARG A 86 56.54 14.48 59.53
CA ARG A 86 56.60 13.14 58.96
C ARG A 86 57.28 12.15 59.90
N GLU A 87 58.37 12.55 60.53
CA GLU A 87 59.09 11.77 61.53
C GLU A 87 58.21 11.48 62.76
N ILE A 88 57.45 12.48 63.21
CA ILE A 88 56.51 12.32 64.34
C ILE A 88 55.36 11.37 64.00
N LEU A 89 54.74 11.50 62.83
CA LEU A 89 53.57 10.70 62.46
C LEU A 89 53.93 9.24 62.13
N GLN A 90 55.18 8.96 61.75
CA GLN A 90 55.69 7.62 61.43
C GLN A 90 54.80 6.83 60.45
N SER A 91 54.13 7.53 59.53
CA SER A 91 53.21 6.93 58.58
C SER A 91 53.57 7.37 57.15
N PRO A 92 54.13 6.48 56.31
CA PRO A 92 54.50 6.83 54.94
C PRO A 92 53.28 7.06 54.04
N GLU A 93 52.10 6.58 54.45
CA GLU A 93 50.85 6.71 53.70
C GLU A 93 50.17 8.08 53.86
N ILE A 94 50.59 8.88 54.86
CA ILE A 94 50.02 10.20 55.09
C ILE A 94 50.74 11.23 54.23
N GLU A 95 49.99 11.84 53.33
CA GLU A 95 50.41 13.00 52.57
C GLU A 95 50.42 14.24 53.48
N ILE A 96 51.57 14.91 53.56
CA ILE A 96 51.74 16.12 54.37
C ILE A 96 51.96 17.30 53.45
N ARG A 97 51.13 18.34 53.59
CA ARG A 97 51.22 19.57 52.79
C ARG A 97 51.28 20.80 53.69
N ALA A 98 52.17 21.72 53.40
CA ALA A 98 52.18 23.02 54.03
C ALA A 98 51.32 24.01 53.24
N PHE A 99 50.66 24.93 53.95
CA PHE A 99 49.97 26.07 53.35
C PHE A 99 50.19 27.32 54.20
N CYS A 100 49.94 28.48 53.60
CA CYS A 100 50.00 29.77 54.26
C CYS A 100 48.73 30.55 53.96
N ILE A 101 48.19 31.20 54.99
CA ILE A 101 47.15 32.23 54.82
C ILE A 101 47.88 33.56 54.66
N PRO A 102 47.62 34.34 53.59
CA PRO A 102 48.33 35.60 53.37
C PRO A 102 48.04 36.60 54.49
N GLU A 103 49.08 37.27 54.97
CA GLU A 103 48.96 38.40 55.90
C GLU A 103 48.55 39.65 55.13
N ILE A 104 47.51 40.33 55.61
CA ILE A 104 47.02 41.59 55.02
C ILE A 104 47.62 42.73 55.86
N PRO A 105 48.49 43.58 55.28
CA PRO A 105 49.11 44.68 56.02
C PRO A 105 48.07 45.61 56.66
N GLY A 106 48.22 45.87 57.96
CA GLY A 106 47.37 46.80 58.70
C GLY A 106 45.99 46.29 59.10
N CYS A 107 45.70 44.99 58.92
CA CYS A 107 44.45 44.37 59.35
C CYS A 107 44.73 43.17 60.27
N ASP A 108 44.05 43.10 61.43
CA ASP A 108 43.96 41.85 62.16
C ASP A 108 43.00 40.93 61.39
N ILE A 109 43.47 39.75 61.00
CA ILE A 109 42.70 38.75 60.26
C ILE A 109 41.40 38.37 61.01
N ARG A 110 41.34 38.60 62.34
CA ARG A 110 40.12 38.45 63.16
C ARG A 110 38.97 39.38 62.75
N GLU A 111 39.26 40.51 62.09
CA GLU A 111 38.26 41.52 61.71
C GLU A 111 37.79 41.38 60.26
N LEU A 112 38.41 40.48 59.45
CA LEU A 112 38.12 40.35 58.02
C LEU A 112 38.01 38.89 57.54
N PRO A 113 37.07 38.07 58.06
CA PRO A 113 36.87 36.69 57.62
C PRO A 113 36.46 36.53 56.14
N PHE A 114 36.17 37.62 55.42
CA PHE A 114 35.74 37.62 54.01
C PHE A 114 36.67 38.42 53.08
N HIS A 115 37.91 38.72 53.49
CA HIS A 115 38.84 39.39 52.58
C HIS A 115 39.14 38.50 51.35
N PRO A 116 39.08 39.03 50.11
CA PRO A 116 39.21 38.22 48.89
C PRO A 116 40.44 37.32 48.87
N GLN A 117 41.60 37.83 49.33
CA GLN A 117 42.84 37.04 49.38
C GLN A 117 42.79 35.88 50.37
N VAL A 118 42.07 36.01 51.49
CA VAL A 118 41.88 34.93 52.47
C VAL A 118 40.90 33.90 51.90
N VAL A 119 39.82 34.35 51.25
CA VAL A 119 38.85 33.48 50.58
C VAL A 119 39.52 32.68 49.46
N ASP A 120 40.33 33.31 48.60
CA ASP A 120 41.04 32.63 47.50
C ASP A 120 42.06 31.62 48.03
N ALA A 121 42.80 31.95 49.09
CA ALA A 121 43.74 31.03 49.72
C ALA A 121 43.02 29.80 50.31
N VAL A 122 41.89 30.01 50.98
CA VAL A 122 41.06 28.92 51.53
C VAL A 122 40.41 28.10 50.41
N GLN A 123 39.91 28.71 49.33
CA GLN A 123 39.36 27.98 48.19
C GLN A 123 40.41 27.12 47.49
N THR A 124 41.62 27.65 47.31
CA THR A 124 42.75 26.91 46.74
C THR A 124 43.13 25.71 47.61
N LEU A 125 43.09 25.88 48.94
CA LEU A 125 43.30 24.79 49.89
C LEU A 125 42.18 23.73 49.80
N LEU A 126 40.91 24.16 49.76
CA LEU A 126 39.76 23.26 49.65
C LEU A 126 39.78 22.43 48.35
N GLN A 127 40.28 22.97 47.24
CA GLN A 127 40.45 22.23 45.98
C GLN A 127 41.49 21.10 46.08
N GLN A 128 42.40 21.18 47.04
CA GLN A 128 43.41 20.15 47.27
C GLN A 128 42.90 19.00 48.15
N PHE A 129 41.79 19.19 48.85
CA PHE A 129 41.22 18.18 49.73
C PHE A 129 40.52 17.09 48.91
N GLN A 130 40.95 15.85 49.09
CA GLN A 130 40.25 14.69 48.56
C GLN A 130 39.24 14.20 49.60
N PHE A 131 38.01 14.69 49.53
CA PHE A 131 36.96 14.26 50.44
C PHE A 131 36.35 12.92 50.01
N ARG A 132 36.34 11.94 50.91
CA ARG A 132 35.42 10.81 50.78
C ARG A 132 33.98 11.30 50.92
N LYS A 133 33.12 10.92 49.96
CA LYS A 133 31.67 10.97 50.16
C LYS A 133 31.27 9.83 51.08
N ASP A 134 31.44 10.04 52.38
CA ASP A 134 30.97 9.06 53.35
C ASP A 134 29.47 9.21 53.57
N THR A 135 28.73 8.12 53.39
CA THR A 135 27.26 8.08 53.54
C THR A 135 26.83 8.06 55.00
N GLN A 136 27.74 7.79 55.93
CA GLN A 136 27.42 7.66 57.35
C GLN A 136 27.62 9.00 58.05
N ALA A 137 26.62 9.41 58.85
CA ALA A 137 26.72 10.63 59.65
C ALA A 137 27.90 10.54 60.62
N ALA A 138 28.77 11.55 60.62
CA ALA A 138 29.93 11.64 61.52
C ALA A 138 29.54 11.47 63.00
N ALA A 139 28.35 11.96 63.38
CA ALA A 139 27.79 11.80 64.71
C ALA A 139 27.63 10.33 65.15
N ALA A 140 27.17 9.45 64.24
CA ALA A 140 26.98 8.04 64.56
C ALA A 140 28.31 7.34 64.85
N LYS A 141 29.36 7.67 64.11
CA LYS A 141 30.69 7.12 64.36
C LYS A 141 31.33 7.71 65.63
N ALA A 142 31.09 8.99 65.94
CA ALA A 142 31.55 9.61 67.19
C ALA A 142 30.98 8.89 68.42
N THR A 143 29.68 8.58 68.44
CA THR A 143 29.06 7.82 69.53
C THR A 143 29.67 6.42 69.68
N GLN A 144 29.96 5.74 68.57
CA GLN A 144 30.62 4.42 68.59
C GLN A 144 32.03 4.49 69.22
N LEU A 145 32.79 5.53 68.86
CA LEU A 145 34.11 5.78 69.41
C LEU A 145 34.06 6.13 70.90
N GLU A 146 33.09 6.93 71.34
CA GLU A 146 32.88 7.24 72.75
C GLU A 146 32.64 5.97 73.58
N MET A 147 31.85 5.02 73.08
CA MET A 147 31.62 3.73 73.74
C MET A 147 32.90 2.89 73.86
N LEU A 148 33.72 2.85 72.81
CA LEU A 148 35.01 2.15 72.82
C LEU A 148 36.00 2.80 73.79
N LEU A 149 36.06 4.13 73.80
CA LEU A 149 36.91 4.89 74.70
C LEU A 149 36.49 4.71 76.16
N ASP A 150 35.20 4.75 76.46
CA ASP A 150 34.69 4.53 77.81
C ASP A 150 35.07 3.14 78.34
N ALA A 151 34.89 2.09 77.54
CA ALA A 151 35.31 0.73 77.90
C ALA A 151 36.84 0.63 78.09
N PHE A 152 37.63 1.28 77.23
CA PHE A 152 39.08 1.28 77.32
C PHE A 152 39.60 1.97 78.57
N ASN A 153 39.05 3.15 78.91
CA ASN A 153 39.47 3.90 80.11
C ASN A 153 39.09 3.18 81.41
N LYS A 154 38.06 2.32 81.36
CA LYS A 154 37.70 1.42 82.46
C LYS A 154 38.57 0.16 82.55
N GLY A 155 39.46 -0.06 81.58
CA GLY A 155 40.27 -1.28 81.47
C GLY A 155 39.47 -2.51 81.05
N ASP A 156 38.24 -2.36 80.55
CA ASP A 156 37.39 -3.47 80.12
C ASP A 156 37.66 -3.84 78.66
N PHE A 157 38.79 -4.50 78.44
CA PHE A 157 39.23 -4.94 77.11
C PHE A 157 38.28 -5.97 76.47
N THR A 158 37.51 -6.71 77.29
CA THR A 158 36.52 -7.68 76.78
C THR A 158 35.36 -6.95 76.12
N THR A 159 34.88 -5.88 76.74
CA THR A 159 33.85 -5.02 76.15
C THR A 159 34.37 -4.26 74.94
N CYS A 160 35.62 -3.77 74.96
CA CYS A 160 36.24 -3.17 73.78
C CYS A 160 36.24 -4.10 72.57
N ASP A 161 36.63 -5.36 72.75
CA ASP A 161 36.69 -6.33 71.66
C ASP A 161 35.29 -6.65 71.10
N LYS A 162 34.29 -6.85 71.98
CA LYS A 162 32.90 -7.05 71.59
C LYS A 162 32.32 -5.86 70.82
N LEU A 163 32.61 -4.63 71.26
CA LEU A 163 32.17 -3.41 70.60
C LEU A 163 32.86 -3.25 69.24
N GLY A 164 34.17 -3.48 69.16
CA GLY A 164 34.94 -3.45 67.92
C GLY A 164 34.37 -4.42 66.87
N LEU A 165 34.13 -5.67 67.26
CA LEU A 165 33.52 -6.67 66.38
C LEU A 165 32.10 -6.27 65.93
N ARG A 166 31.28 -5.71 66.84
CA ARG A 166 29.94 -5.22 66.52
C ARG A 166 29.97 -4.09 65.50
N PHE A 167 30.86 -3.11 65.68
CA PHE A 167 30.96 -1.97 64.78
C PHE A 167 31.56 -2.35 63.43
N LEU A 168 32.53 -3.28 63.42
CA LEU A 168 33.02 -3.89 62.19
C LEU A 168 31.88 -4.56 61.43
N LYS A 169 31.03 -5.35 62.08
CA LYS A 169 29.88 -5.99 61.43
C LYS A 169 28.92 -4.97 60.81
N MET A 170 28.57 -3.92 61.56
CA MET A 170 27.67 -2.87 61.09
C MET A 170 28.22 -2.15 59.85
N ASP A 171 29.51 -1.78 59.86
CA ASP A 171 30.13 -1.10 58.72
C ASP A 171 30.37 -2.06 57.54
N SER A 172 30.70 -3.32 57.81
CA SER A 172 30.82 -4.35 56.76
C SER A 172 29.47 -4.63 56.09
N ASP A 173 28.36 -4.65 56.84
CA ASP A 173 27.01 -4.78 56.27
C ASP A 173 26.68 -3.61 55.34
N ARG A 174 27.12 -2.40 55.70
CA ARG A 174 26.98 -1.21 54.86
C ARG A 174 27.82 -1.32 53.59
N ILE A 175 29.10 -1.65 53.70
CA ILE A 175 30.00 -1.86 52.56
C ILE A 175 29.41 -2.92 51.62
N TYR A 176 28.92 -4.03 52.18
CA TYR A 176 28.29 -5.10 51.41
C TYR A 176 27.03 -4.62 50.67
N LYS A 177 26.11 -3.92 51.35
CA LYS A 177 24.89 -3.39 50.72
C LYS A 177 25.20 -2.37 49.63
N GLN A 178 26.19 -1.52 49.83
CA GLN A 178 26.63 -0.55 48.84
C GLN A 178 27.21 -1.24 47.61
N ALA A 179 28.16 -2.16 47.81
CA ALA A 179 28.74 -2.94 46.72
C ALA A 179 27.67 -3.73 45.95
N LEU A 180 26.68 -4.31 46.65
CA LEU A 180 25.56 -5.01 46.03
C LEU A 180 24.70 -4.08 45.15
N ALA A 181 24.44 -2.85 45.60
CA ALA A 181 23.68 -1.86 44.85
C ALA A 181 24.42 -1.40 43.58
N GLU A 182 25.70 -1.04 43.72
CA GLU A 182 26.57 -0.63 42.60
C GLU A 182 26.72 -1.77 41.57
N HIS A 183 26.90 -3.00 42.06
CA HIS A 183 27.00 -4.18 41.21
C HIS A 183 25.68 -4.47 40.48
N ARG A 184 24.54 -4.34 41.17
CA ARG A 184 23.22 -4.49 40.55
C ARG A 184 23.01 -3.49 39.42
N GLU A 185 23.31 -2.22 39.64
CA GLU A 185 23.19 -1.17 38.62
C GLU A 185 24.08 -1.45 37.40
N LYS A 186 25.33 -1.88 37.64
CA LYS A 186 26.26 -2.29 36.58
C LYS A 186 25.68 -3.44 35.73
N HIS A 187 25.13 -4.48 36.37
CA HIS A 187 24.56 -5.62 35.65
C HIS A 187 23.22 -5.33 34.98
N GLU A 188 22.36 -4.47 35.55
CA GLU A 188 21.16 -3.96 34.87
C GLU A 188 21.56 -3.21 33.58
N THR A 189 22.62 -2.41 33.64
CA THR A 189 23.17 -1.71 32.47
C THR A 189 23.75 -2.66 31.43
N LEU A 190 24.44 -3.73 31.85
CA LEU A 190 25.00 -4.73 30.93
C LEU A 190 23.87 -5.56 30.28
N ALA A 191 22.93 -6.06 31.07
CA ALA A 191 21.82 -6.88 30.60
C ALA A 191 20.91 -6.13 29.61
N SER A 192 20.67 -4.84 29.83
CA SER A 192 19.87 -4.02 28.90
C SER A 192 20.55 -3.85 27.53
N LYS A 193 21.88 -3.77 27.48
CA LYS A 193 22.67 -3.61 26.25
C LYS A 193 22.79 -4.89 25.41
N LEU A 194 22.63 -6.07 26.01
CA LEU A 194 22.70 -7.34 25.30
C LEU A 194 21.60 -7.43 24.24
N LYS A 195 21.96 -7.84 23.02
CA LYS A 195 20.98 -8.01 21.92
C LYS A 195 20.56 -9.46 21.83
N LEU A 196 19.29 -9.67 21.53
CA LEU A 196 18.72 -10.98 21.25
C LEU A 196 18.30 -11.00 19.79
N THR A 197 18.94 -11.86 18.99
CA THR A 197 18.83 -11.88 17.53
C THR A 197 18.00 -13.04 16.98
N SER A 198 17.77 -14.08 17.78
CA SER A 198 16.97 -15.25 17.41
C SER A 198 16.16 -15.73 18.61
N VAL A 199 15.01 -16.36 18.34
CA VAL A 199 14.18 -17.05 19.33
C VAL A 199 14.83 -18.35 19.84
N ASP A 200 15.82 -18.88 19.14
CA ASP A 200 16.56 -20.09 19.51
C ASP A 200 17.71 -19.81 20.49
N THR A 201 18.05 -18.54 20.72
CA THR A 201 19.11 -18.16 21.64
C THR A 201 18.75 -18.58 23.05
N THR A 202 19.52 -19.49 23.65
CA THR A 202 19.28 -19.94 25.04
C THR A 202 19.61 -18.84 26.05
N PHE A 203 19.06 -18.94 27.26
CA PHE A 203 19.36 -18.02 28.35
C PHE A 203 20.86 -17.97 28.68
N ALA A 204 21.55 -19.12 28.66
CA ALA A 204 22.99 -19.21 28.89
C ALA A 204 23.78 -18.48 27.80
N ALA A 205 23.37 -18.60 26.52
CA ALA A 205 24.00 -17.90 25.41
C ALA A 205 23.75 -16.37 25.46
N PHE A 206 22.55 -15.95 25.88
CA PHE A 206 22.23 -14.53 26.08
C PHE A 206 23.09 -13.90 27.17
N MET A 207 23.23 -14.59 28.31
CA MET A 207 23.98 -14.11 29.46
C MET A 207 25.50 -14.15 29.25
N GLY A 208 26.01 -15.14 28.51
CA GLY A 208 27.44 -15.37 28.34
C GLY A 208 28.11 -15.88 29.62
N GLN A 209 29.27 -15.33 29.95
CA GLN A 209 29.97 -15.57 31.23
C GLN A 209 30.24 -14.24 31.95
N PRO A 210 29.24 -13.67 32.65
CA PRO A 210 29.45 -12.46 33.41
C PRO A 210 30.39 -12.72 34.59
N ASP A 211 31.26 -11.75 34.88
CA ASP A 211 31.96 -11.73 36.16
C ASP A 211 30.96 -11.34 37.26
N TRP A 212 30.73 -12.27 38.18
CA TRP A 212 29.80 -12.09 39.30
C TRP A 212 30.49 -11.63 40.60
N CYS A 213 31.79 -11.33 40.52
CA CYS A 213 32.57 -11.03 41.70
C CYS A 213 32.24 -9.64 42.25
N LEU A 214 31.66 -9.62 43.46
CA LEU A 214 31.55 -8.41 44.26
C LEU A 214 32.93 -8.02 44.80
N ASP A 215 33.43 -6.85 44.40
CA ASP A 215 34.61 -6.22 44.99
C ASP A 215 34.27 -5.68 46.38
N LEU A 216 34.49 -6.51 47.40
CA LEU A 216 34.22 -6.15 48.80
C LEU A 216 35.49 -5.61 49.46
N ARG A 217 35.50 -4.30 49.69
CA ARG A 217 36.65 -3.59 50.27
C ARG A 217 36.54 -3.42 51.79
N PHE A 218 36.36 -4.52 52.53
CA PHE A 218 36.21 -4.47 53.99
C PHE A 218 37.41 -3.84 54.72
N LYS A 219 38.62 -3.95 54.15
CA LYS A 219 39.84 -3.29 54.67
C LYS A 219 39.74 -1.77 54.74
N THR A 220 38.75 -1.16 54.07
CA THR A 220 38.49 0.28 54.15
C THR A 220 37.65 0.69 55.37
N SER A 221 37.21 -0.29 56.18
CA SER A 221 36.50 -0.01 57.43
C SER A 221 37.47 0.50 58.50
N PRO A 222 37.13 1.56 59.25
CA PRO A 222 37.95 2.03 60.37
C PRO A 222 38.00 1.02 61.52
N TYR A 223 37.13 0.00 61.55
CA TYR A 223 37.13 -1.04 62.58
C TYR A 223 37.79 -2.35 62.10
N TYR A 224 38.37 -2.35 60.89
CA TYR A 224 39.05 -3.52 60.37
C TYR A 224 40.35 -3.79 61.12
N SER A 225 40.56 -5.08 61.42
CA SER A 225 41.79 -5.62 61.96
C SER A 225 41.93 -7.07 61.48
N GLU A 226 43.15 -7.50 61.19
CA GLU A 226 43.45 -8.86 60.70
C GLU A 226 42.93 -9.95 61.65
N LYS A 227 42.81 -9.67 62.96
CA LYS A 227 42.24 -10.63 63.92
C LYS A 227 40.77 -10.97 63.63
N TYR A 228 40.04 -10.10 62.93
CA TYR A 228 38.63 -10.29 62.57
C TYR A 228 38.44 -10.85 61.15
N GLU A 229 39.52 -11.17 60.42
CA GLU A 229 39.44 -11.69 59.04
C GLU A 229 38.52 -12.91 58.93
N ARG A 230 38.63 -13.83 59.91
CA ARG A 230 37.81 -15.03 59.97
C ARG A 230 36.31 -14.70 60.12
N ASN A 231 35.97 -13.70 60.94
CA ASN A 231 34.58 -13.27 61.10
C ASN A 231 34.00 -12.72 59.80
N LEU A 232 34.79 -11.97 59.02
CA LEU A 232 34.37 -11.45 57.72
C LEU A 232 34.12 -12.58 56.72
N GLN A 233 34.99 -13.60 56.71
CA GLN A 233 34.82 -14.79 55.86
C GLN A 233 33.56 -15.59 56.23
N GLU A 234 33.27 -15.71 57.53
CA GLU A 234 32.06 -16.37 58.03
C GLU A 234 30.78 -15.58 57.71
N TRP A 235 30.80 -14.25 57.87
CA TRP A 235 29.62 -13.41 57.64
C TRP A 235 29.28 -13.23 56.16
N TYR A 236 30.29 -13.19 55.28
CA TYR A 236 30.10 -12.86 53.87
C TYR A 236 30.65 -13.95 52.96
N LEU A 237 30.03 -15.13 53.01
CA LEU A 237 30.36 -16.25 52.13
C LEU A 237 30.26 -15.88 50.63
N PRO A 238 31.13 -16.42 49.76
CA PRO A 238 31.13 -16.12 48.33
C PRO A 238 29.85 -16.51 47.58
N ASP A 239 29.18 -17.59 47.99
CA ASP A 239 28.16 -18.26 47.15
C ASP A 239 26.76 -17.62 47.13
N GLN A 240 26.40 -16.76 48.08
CA GLN A 240 25.05 -16.15 48.10
C GLN A 240 24.85 -15.00 47.08
N ARG A 241 25.88 -14.71 46.27
CA ARG A 241 25.98 -13.48 45.46
C ARG A 241 25.38 -13.62 44.05
N SER A 242 25.26 -14.85 43.53
CA SER A 242 24.87 -15.11 42.13
C SER A 242 23.35 -15.09 41.87
N VAL A 243 22.54 -15.56 42.83
CA VAL A 243 21.10 -15.81 42.61
C VAL A 243 20.35 -14.53 42.22
N LYS A 244 20.55 -13.42 42.94
CA LYS A 244 19.89 -12.13 42.63
C LYS A 244 20.33 -11.53 41.30
N MET A 245 21.53 -11.87 40.82
CA MET A 245 22.06 -11.34 39.58
C MET A 245 21.50 -12.12 38.38
N LEU A 246 21.30 -13.43 38.51
CA LEU A 246 20.60 -14.25 37.50
C LEU A 246 19.20 -13.71 37.22
N GLU A 247 18.45 -13.29 38.25
CA GLU A 247 17.11 -12.70 38.11
C GLU A 247 17.08 -11.46 37.21
N ILE A 248 18.15 -10.63 37.24
CA ILE A 248 18.26 -9.43 36.39
C ILE A 248 18.33 -9.85 34.92
N TYR A 249 19.23 -10.78 34.60
CA TYR A 249 19.41 -11.25 33.23
C TYR A 249 18.18 -12.02 32.76
N GLU A 250 17.57 -12.84 33.61
CA GLU A 250 16.38 -13.62 33.26
C GLU A 250 15.21 -12.70 32.91
N ARG A 251 15.00 -11.62 33.68
CA ARG A 251 13.97 -10.63 33.39
C ARG A 251 14.17 -9.97 32.02
N HIS A 252 15.40 -9.53 31.72
CA HIS A 252 15.71 -8.92 30.43
C HIS A 252 15.61 -9.90 29.27
N TYR A 253 16.04 -11.15 29.48
CA TYR A 253 15.93 -12.21 28.48
C TYR A 253 14.47 -12.50 28.14
N LYS A 254 13.61 -12.74 29.15
CA LYS A 254 12.18 -12.96 28.96
C LYS A 254 11.52 -11.81 28.20
N SER A 255 11.73 -10.58 28.66
CA SER A 255 11.16 -9.39 28.00
C SER A 255 11.60 -9.24 26.54
N LYS A 256 12.88 -9.49 26.22
CA LYS A 256 13.38 -9.42 24.85
C LYS A 256 12.87 -10.58 23.99
N MET A 257 12.77 -11.79 24.55
CA MET A 257 12.19 -12.95 23.89
C MET A 257 10.73 -12.73 23.53
N ASP A 258 9.93 -12.21 24.46
CA ASP A 258 8.52 -11.91 24.22
C ASP A 258 8.36 -10.85 23.12
N SER A 259 9.20 -9.80 23.15
CA SER A 259 9.21 -8.78 22.10
C SER A 259 9.60 -9.35 20.72
N LEU A 260 10.57 -10.28 20.68
CA LEU A 260 10.99 -10.92 19.43
C LEU A 260 9.89 -11.83 18.88
N LYS A 261 9.22 -12.61 19.74
CA LYS A 261 8.09 -13.47 19.36
C LYS A 261 6.93 -12.65 18.81
N ALA A 262 6.54 -11.57 19.50
CA ALA A 262 5.46 -10.69 19.05
C ALA A 262 5.76 -10.05 17.68
N LYS A 263 7.02 -9.67 17.42
CA LYS A 263 7.43 -9.17 16.10
C LYS A 263 7.27 -10.23 15.01
N LEU A 264 7.72 -11.46 15.26
CA LEU A 264 7.60 -12.57 14.31
C LEU A 264 6.12 -12.89 14.01
N GLU A 265 5.27 -12.91 15.04
CA GLU A 265 3.82 -13.10 14.87
C GLU A 265 3.19 -11.99 14.02
N THR A 266 3.61 -10.74 14.23
CA THR A 266 3.11 -9.59 13.46
C THR A 266 3.55 -9.68 12.00
N GLU A 267 4.81 -10.00 11.73
CA GLU A 267 5.34 -10.20 10.37
C GLU A 267 4.64 -11.37 9.65
N GLU A 268 4.31 -12.44 10.37
CA GLU A 268 3.56 -13.57 9.82
C GLU A 268 2.12 -13.18 9.46
N LEU A 269 1.44 -12.43 10.32
CA LEU A 269 0.11 -11.88 10.06
C LEU A 269 0.10 -10.92 8.85
N GLU A 270 1.12 -10.06 8.73
CA GLU A 270 1.26 -9.16 7.58
C GLU A 270 1.46 -9.93 6.26
N ARG A 271 2.27 -10.99 6.28
CA ARG A 271 2.44 -11.87 5.11
C ARG A 271 1.14 -12.56 4.72
N GLN A 272 0.38 -13.06 5.70
CA GLN A 272 -0.92 -13.69 5.45
C GLN A 272 -1.96 -12.70 4.90
N ALA A 273 -1.99 -11.47 5.42
CA ALA A 273 -2.85 -10.41 4.94
C ALA A 273 -2.52 -10.03 3.49
N LYS A 274 -1.23 -9.87 3.16
CA LYS A 274 -0.78 -9.57 1.80
C LYS A 274 -1.15 -10.68 0.81
N ALA A 275 -0.92 -11.95 1.17
CA ALA A 275 -1.30 -13.09 0.34
C ALA A 275 -2.82 -13.18 0.13
N SER A 276 -3.62 -12.77 1.13
CA SER A 276 -5.09 -12.73 1.00
C SER A 276 -5.55 -11.60 0.07
N GLN A 277 -4.86 -10.45 0.09
CA GLN A 277 -5.13 -9.33 -0.80
C GLN A 277 -4.80 -9.67 -2.26
N GLU A 278 -3.66 -10.32 -2.51
CA GLU A 278 -3.27 -10.78 -3.85
C GLU A 278 -4.32 -11.76 -4.44
N LYS A 279 -4.80 -12.73 -3.64
CA LYS A 279 -5.88 -13.64 -4.05
C LYS A 279 -7.19 -12.92 -4.38
N ALA A 280 -7.53 -11.87 -3.63
CA ALA A 280 -8.74 -11.08 -3.88
C ALA A 280 -8.64 -10.26 -5.18
N GLU A 281 -7.44 -9.76 -5.51
CA GLU A 281 -7.18 -9.02 -6.74
C GLU A 281 -7.22 -9.95 -7.97
N GLU A 282 -6.63 -11.14 -7.88
CA GLU A 282 -6.75 -12.17 -8.93
C GLU A 282 -8.21 -12.57 -9.19
N ALA A 283 -9.02 -12.71 -8.13
CA ALA A 283 -10.45 -13.04 -8.26
C ALA A 283 -11.24 -11.92 -8.96
N LYS A 284 -10.95 -10.65 -8.67
CA LYS A 284 -11.56 -9.49 -9.36
C LYS A 284 -11.20 -9.47 -10.85
N LEU A 285 -9.94 -9.72 -11.19
CA LEU A 285 -9.48 -9.73 -12.58
C LEU A 285 -10.18 -10.85 -13.38
N ARG A 286 -10.35 -12.03 -12.79
CA ARG A 286 -11.11 -13.13 -13.41
C ARG A 286 -12.57 -12.76 -13.65
N ALA A 287 -13.24 -12.17 -12.65
CA ALA A 287 -14.62 -11.74 -12.79
C ALA A 287 -14.82 -10.67 -13.89
N GLU A 288 -13.87 -9.74 -14.03
CA GLU A 288 -13.91 -8.74 -15.11
C GLU A 288 -13.72 -9.38 -16.50
N GLN A 289 -12.82 -10.34 -16.63
CA GLN A 289 -12.62 -11.09 -17.88
C GLN A 289 -13.85 -11.92 -18.25
N ASP A 290 -14.50 -12.56 -17.28
CA ASP A 290 -15.72 -13.34 -17.51
C ASP A 290 -16.90 -12.44 -17.91
N ASN A 291 -17.02 -11.25 -17.32
CA ASN A 291 -18.04 -10.28 -17.73
C ASN A 291 -17.83 -9.77 -19.16
N LYS A 292 -16.58 -9.47 -19.55
CA LYS A 292 -16.25 -9.08 -20.95
C LYS A 292 -16.61 -10.17 -21.95
N LYS A 293 -16.31 -11.44 -21.65
CA LYS A 293 -16.68 -12.58 -22.50
C LYS A 293 -18.21 -12.74 -22.62
N ALA A 294 -18.95 -12.51 -21.54
CA ALA A 294 -20.41 -12.58 -21.56
C ALA A 294 -21.04 -11.46 -22.42
N GLU A 295 -20.50 -10.24 -22.38
CA GLU A 295 -20.94 -9.13 -23.24
C GLU A 295 -20.63 -9.38 -24.72
N GLU A 296 -19.45 -9.93 -25.03
CA GLU A 296 -19.07 -10.28 -26.40
C GLU A 296 -19.97 -11.38 -26.98
N ALA A 297 -20.29 -12.42 -26.19
CA ALA A 297 -21.22 -13.48 -26.59
C ALA A 297 -22.64 -12.95 -26.86
N LYS A 298 -23.13 -11.98 -26.05
CA LYS A 298 -24.42 -11.32 -26.30
C LYS A 298 -24.44 -10.56 -27.63
N ARG A 299 -23.40 -9.80 -27.94
CA ARG A 299 -23.31 -9.07 -29.22
C ARG A 299 -23.30 -10.00 -30.43
N LEU A 300 -22.56 -11.10 -30.36
CA LEU A 300 -22.51 -12.08 -31.45
C LEU A 300 -23.88 -12.75 -31.69
N ALA A 301 -24.63 -13.04 -30.63
CA ALA A 301 -25.97 -13.60 -30.74
C ALA A 301 -26.98 -12.62 -31.39
N GLU A 302 -26.87 -11.33 -31.09
CA GLU A 302 -27.72 -10.28 -31.66
C GLU A 302 -27.47 -10.10 -33.17
N ILE A 303 -26.19 -10.11 -33.59
CA ILE A 303 -25.81 -10.06 -35.01
C ILE A 303 -26.33 -11.29 -35.77
N ALA A 304 -26.21 -12.48 -35.18
CA ALA A 304 -26.72 -13.72 -35.80
C ALA A 304 -28.24 -13.65 -36.03
N MET A 305 -28.99 -13.14 -35.04
CA MET A 305 -30.43 -12.98 -35.13
C MET A 305 -30.85 -11.97 -36.22
N GLN A 306 -30.16 -10.83 -36.33
CA GLN A 306 -30.44 -9.84 -37.39
C GLN A 306 -30.20 -10.41 -38.79
N ASN A 307 -29.14 -11.20 -38.97
CA ASN A 307 -28.84 -11.85 -40.25
C ASN A 307 -29.93 -12.85 -40.67
N GLU A 308 -30.48 -13.61 -39.71
CA GLU A 308 -31.59 -14.53 -39.97
C GLU A 308 -32.86 -13.78 -40.42
N TYR A 309 -33.19 -12.67 -39.77
CA TYR A 309 -34.34 -11.85 -40.15
C TYR A 309 -34.20 -11.26 -41.56
N GLN A 310 -33.02 -10.78 -41.93
CA GLN A 310 -32.75 -10.29 -43.28
C GLN A 310 -32.84 -11.41 -44.34
N ALA A 311 -32.33 -12.60 -44.03
CA ALA A 311 -32.43 -13.75 -44.93
C ALA A 311 -33.89 -14.18 -45.17
N ALA A 312 -34.70 -14.18 -44.11
CA ALA A 312 -36.14 -14.48 -44.20
C ALA A 312 -36.90 -13.40 -45.01
N LEU A 313 -36.59 -12.12 -44.83
CA LEU A 313 -37.18 -11.04 -45.63
C LEU A 313 -36.91 -11.22 -47.13
N ARG A 314 -35.67 -11.59 -47.51
CA ARG A 314 -35.33 -11.88 -48.93
C ARG A 314 -36.15 -13.03 -49.51
N ARG A 315 -36.41 -14.08 -48.72
CA ARG A 315 -37.26 -15.21 -49.15
C ARG A 315 -38.70 -14.75 -49.39
N LEU A 316 -39.25 -13.92 -48.52
CA LEU A 316 -40.60 -13.37 -48.68
C LEU A 316 -40.71 -12.47 -49.92
N ILE A 317 -39.71 -11.61 -50.16
CA ILE A 317 -39.65 -10.78 -51.38
C ILE A 317 -39.66 -11.67 -52.63
N ASN A 318 -38.81 -12.69 -52.68
CA ASN A 318 -38.74 -13.60 -53.82
C ASN A 318 -40.05 -14.35 -54.04
N ALA A 319 -40.69 -14.84 -52.97
CA ALA A 319 -41.99 -15.50 -53.06
C ALA A 319 -43.09 -14.57 -53.61
N ALA A 320 -43.12 -13.32 -53.14
CA ALA A 320 -44.05 -12.30 -53.63
C ALA A 320 -43.80 -11.97 -55.11
N ILE A 321 -42.54 -11.90 -55.55
CA ILE A 321 -42.15 -11.71 -56.95
C ILE A 321 -42.65 -12.88 -57.81
N GLU A 322 -42.41 -14.13 -57.41
CA GLU A 322 -42.86 -15.30 -58.16
C GLU A 322 -44.38 -15.39 -58.24
N ALA A 323 -45.09 -15.08 -57.16
CA ALA A 323 -46.55 -14.98 -57.17
C ALA A 323 -47.04 -13.89 -58.13
N ALA A 324 -46.37 -12.74 -58.17
CA ALA A 324 -46.68 -11.64 -59.09
C ALA A 324 -46.45 -12.05 -60.55
N LYS A 325 -45.36 -12.79 -60.85
CA LYS A 325 -45.12 -13.36 -62.20
C LYS A 325 -46.24 -14.30 -62.62
N GLY A 326 -46.71 -15.16 -61.70
CA GLY A 326 -47.86 -16.04 -61.95
C GLY A 326 -49.16 -15.28 -62.22
N LYS A 327 -49.43 -14.19 -61.47
CA LYS A 327 -50.59 -13.30 -61.73
C LYS A 327 -50.48 -12.64 -63.10
N LEU A 328 -49.32 -12.10 -63.45
CA LEU A 328 -49.06 -11.49 -64.75
C LEU A 328 -49.26 -12.50 -65.89
N GLY A 329 -48.75 -13.73 -65.75
CA GLY A 329 -48.93 -14.79 -66.74
C GLY A 329 -50.40 -15.13 -67.01
N ARG A 330 -51.24 -15.15 -65.96
CA ARG A 330 -52.69 -15.32 -66.11
C ARG A 330 -53.35 -14.15 -66.84
N GLU A 331 -52.97 -12.91 -66.50
CA GLU A 331 -53.50 -11.72 -67.17
C GLU A 331 -53.09 -11.69 -68.64
N ILE A 332 -51.84 -12.05 -68.96
CA ILE A 332 -51.36 -12.21 -70.34
C ILE A 332 -52.20 -13.26 -71.09
N ALA A 333 -52.42 -14.43 -70.50
CA ALA A 333 -53.23 -15.49 -71.12
C ALA A 333 -54.69 -15.05 -71.36
N GLU A 334 -55.27 -14.28 -70.43
CA GLU A 334 -56.60 -13.68 -70.61
C GLU A 334 -56.62 -12.61 -71.71
N LEU A 335 -55.60 -11.75 -71.78
CA LEU A 335 -55.46 -10.75 -72.84
C LEU A 335 -55.33 -11.42 -74.22
N GLU A 336 -54.53 -12.49 -74.32
CA GLU A 336 -54.39 -13.29 -75.55
C GLU A 336 -55.71 -13.95 -75.97
N LYS A 337 -56.55 -14.35 -75.01
CA LYS A 337 -57.87 -14.97 -75.27
C LYS A 337 -58.96 -13.96 -75.61
N LYS A 338 -58.97 -12.79 -74.97
CA LYS A 338 -60.08 -11.80 -75.00
C LYS A 338 -59.85 -10.67 -76.02
N TYR A 339 -58.60 -10.25 -76.24
CA TYR A 339 -58.24 -9.07 -77.04
C TYR A 339 -57.33 -9.39 -78.24
N ARG A 340 -57.44 -10.60 -78.77
CA ARG A 340 -56.76 -11.01 -80.01
C ARG A 340 -56.93 -10.11 -81.24
N PRO A 341 -57.77 -9.04 -81.30
CA PRO A 341 -57.75 -8.14 -82.44
C PRO A 341 -57.14 -6.74 -82.25
N ILE A 342 -56.85 -6.22 -81.04
CA ILE A 342 -56.30 -4.84 -80.90
C ILE A 342 -55.37 -4.74 -79.68
N TYR A 343 -54.07 -4.59 -79.91
CA TYR A 343 -53.08 -4.22 -78.88
C TYR A 343 -53.03 -2.70 -78.70
N ASN A 344 -53.18 -2.20 -77.46
CA ASN A 344 -52.80 -0.83 -77.08
C ASN A 344 -52.09 -0.86 -75.71
N ASP A 345 -51.14 0.05 -75.47
CA ASP A 345 -50.36 0.10 -74.22
C ASP A 345 -51.24 0.34 -72.97
N SER A 346 -52.49 0.80 -73.15
CA SER A 346 -53.53 0.93 -72.12
C SER A 346 -54.13 -0.39 -71.65
N CYS A 347 -53.83 -1.52 -72.29
CA CYS A 347 -54.39 -2.83 -71.94
C CYS A 347 -53.70 -3.50 -70.74
N PHE A 348 -52.51 -3.05 -70.35
CA PHE A 348 -51.79 -3.59 -69.20
C PHE A 348 -51.97 -2.70 -67.96
N LYS A 349 -52.33 -3.33 -66.84
CA LYS A 349 -52.30 -2.69 -65.51
C LYS A 349 -50.87 -2.36 -65.09
N SER A 350 -50.68 -1.37 -64.21
CA SER A 350 -49.36 -1.06 -63.68
C SER A 350 -48.75 -2.26 -62.91
N TRP A 351 -47.43 -2.41 -62.95
CA TRP A 351 -46.75 -3.58 -62.38
C TRP A 351 -46.96 -3.70 -60.86
N GLU A 352 -47.15 -2.55 -60.18
CA GLU A 352 -47.36 -2.50 -58.74
C GLU A 352 -48.64 -3.23 -58.30
N LEU A 353 -49.62 -3.37 -59.20
CA LEU A 353 -50.89 -4.06 -58.92
C LEU A 353 -50.75 -5.58 -58.86
N PHE A 354 -49.64 -6.13 -59.35
CA PHE A 354 -49.38 -7.58 -59.32
C PHE A 354 -48.66 -8.01 -58.04
N ILE A 355 -47.90 -7.11 -57.42
CA ILE A 355 -47.15 -7.38 -56.20
C ILE A 355 -48.03 -7.16 -54.98
N ASP A 356 -48.15 -8.19 -54.13
CA ASP A 356 -48.68 -8.00 -52.80
C ASP A 356 -47.59 -7.48 -51.86
N LYS A 357 -47.62 -6.17 -51.59
CA LYS A 357 -46.62 -5.50 -50.75
C LYS A 357 -46.91 -5.63 -49.26
N GLN A 358 -48.13 -5.99 -48.86
CA GLN A 358 -48.59 -5.86 -47.48
C GLN A 358 -47.85 -6.82 -46.54
N GLU A 359 -47.71 -8.08 -46.95
CA GLU A 359 -47.08 -9.12 -46.13
C GLU A 359 -45.58 -8.86 -45.91
N VAL A 360 -44.87 -8.45 -46.96
CA VAL A 360 -43.43 -8.11 -46.90
C VAL A 360 -43.19 -6.86 -46.04
N GLN A 361 -44.02 -5.82 -46.17
CA GLN A 361 -43.92 -4.60 -45.36
C GLN A 361 -44.33 -4.81 -43.90
N LYS A 362 -45.25 -5.75 -43.63
CA LYS A 362 -45.61 -6.13 -42.27
C LYS A 362 -44.45 -6.84 -41.58
N TYR A 363 -43.85 -7.84 -42.24
CA TYR A 363 -42.68 -8.55 -41.73
C TYR A 363 -41.48 -7.63 -41.47
N ALA A 364 -41.18 -6.71 -42.40
CA ALA A 364 -40.09 -5.75 -42.22
C ALA A 364 -40.29 -4.83 -41.00
N ARG A 365 -41.53 -4.40 -40.73
CA ARG A 365 -41.86 -3.57 -39.55
C ARG A 365 -41.83 -4.36 -38.25
N GLU A 366 -42.36 -5.58 -38.23
CA GLU A 366 -42.36 -6.44 -37.02
C GLU A 366 -40.95 -6.84 -36.58
N LYS A 367 -39.98 -6.87 -37.51
CA LYS A 367 -38.58 -7.23 -37.26
C LYS A 367 -37.61 -6.04 -37.27
N ASP A 368 -38.14 -4.82 -37.29
CA ASP A 368 -37.39 -3.55 -37.30
C ASP A 368 -36.27 -3.50 -38.36
N LEU A 369 -36.55 -4.03 -39.55
CA LEU A 369 -35.62 -4.04 -40.67
C LEU A 369 -35.77 -2.73 -41.46
N SER A 370 -34.71 -1.90 -41.46
CA SER A 370 -34.68 -0.61 -42.16
C SER A 370 -34.59 -0.71 -43.69
N THR A 371 -34.36 -1.92 -44.22
CA THR A 371 -34.12 -2.14 -45.65
C THR A 371 -35.43 -2.11 -46.43
N GLN A 372 -35.54 -1.20 -47.40
CA GLN A 372 -36.68 -1.19 -48.32
C GLN A 372 -36.65 -2.43 -49.23
N PRO A 373 -37.78 -3.12 -49.43
CA PRO A 373 -37.85 -4.25 -50.36
C PRO A 373 -37.51 -3.85 -51.80
N ASP A 374 -36.61 -4.59 -52.44
CA ASP A 374 -36.25 -4.39 -53.84
C ASP A 374 -37.19 -5.19 -54.76
N TRP A 375 -37.98 -4.46 -55.56
CA TRP A 375 -38.96 -5.02 -56.50
C TRP A 375 -38.48 -4.97 -57.95
N SER A 376 -37.31 -4.40 -58.21
CA SER A 376 -36.78 -4.21 -59.56
C SER A 376 -36.66 -5.51 -60.38
N PRO A 377 -36.43 -6.72 -59.81
CA PRO A 377 -36.48 -7.95 -60.59
C PRO A 377 -37.85 -8.26 -61.20
N PHE A 378 -38.95 -7.95 -60.51
CA PHE A 378 -40.29 -8.15 -61.07
C PHE A 378 -40.63 -7.08 -62.11
N GLU A 379 -40.29 -5.82 -61.84
CA GLU A 379 -40.49 -4.73 -62.80
C GLU A 379 -39.78 -5.02 -64.13
N THR A 380 -38.54 -5.52 -64.07
CA THR A 380 -37.77 -5.94 -65.25
C THR A 380 -38.48 -7.07 -66.01
N TYR A 381 -38.94 -8.10 -65.29
CA TYR A 381 -39.69 -9.21 -65.89
C TYR A 381 -40.99 -8.74 -66.56
N TYR A 382 -41.75 -7.89 -65.88
CA TYR A 382 -43.01 -7.32 -66.37
C TYR A 382 -42.82 -6.53 -67.67
N ASN A 383 -41.80 -5.67 -67.71
CA ASN A 383 -41.50 -4.87 -68.90
C ASN A 383 -41.08 -5.74 -70.10
N ASN A 384 -40.31 -6.80 -69.85
CA ASN A 384 -39.91 -7.74 -70.89
C ASN A 384 -41.11 -8.49 -71.49
N GLU A 385 -42.03 -8.97 -70.65
CA GLU A 385 -43.25 -9.65 -71.13
C GLU A 385 -44.16 -8.72 -71.93
N LYS A 386 -44.32 -7.47 -71.49
CA LYS A 386 -45.08 -6.45 -72.24
C LYS A 386 -44.51 -6.25 -73.65
N VAL A 387 -43.18 -6.11 -73.77
CA VAL A 387 -42.50 -5.98 -75.06
C VAL A 387 -42.65 -7.24 -75.92
N ARG A 388 -42.52 -8.44 -75.31
CA ARG A 388 -42.67 -9.72 -76.01
C ARG A 388 -44.04 -9.83 -76.69
N ILE A 389 -45.12 -9.49 -75.98
CA ILE A 389 -46.49 -9.57 -76.50
C ILE A 389 -46.70 -8.56 -77.62
N LYS A 390 -46.22 -7.32 -77.45
CA LYS A 390 -46.24 -6.29 -78.50
C LYS A 390 -45.56 -6.76 -79.79
N ASN A 391 -44.40 -7.40 -79.66
CA ASN A 391 -43.65 -7.93 -80.80
C ASN A 391 -44.36 -9.11 -81.47
N ALA A 392 -44.92 -10.03 -80.68
CA ALA A 392 -45.70 -11.16 -81.20
C ALA A 392 -46.91 -10.67 -82.02
N TRP A 393 -47.60 -9.64 -81.53
CA TRP A 393 -48.72 -9.00 -82.23
C TRP A 393 -48.29 -8.35 -83.55
N ASN A 394 -47.22 -7.53 -83.53
CA ASN A 394 -46.69 -6.91 -84.75
C ASN A 394 -46.29 -7.96 -85.79
N ALA A 395 -45.65 -9.06 -85.36
CA ALA A 395 -45.28 -10.16 -86.24
C ALA A 395 -46.50 -10.92 -86.82
N GLN A 396 -47.64 -10.93 -86.12
CA GLN A 396 -48.89 -11.48 -86.65
C GLN A 396 -49.48 -10.57 -87.73
N ILE A 397 -49.46 -9.25 -87.53
CA ILE A 397 -49.90 -8.26 -88.53
C ILE A 397 -49.04 -8.36 -89.79
N GLU A 398 -47.71 -8.39 -89.64
CA GLU A 398 -46.80 -8.49 -90.79
C GLU A 398 -47.03 -9.76 -91.61
N ARG A 399 -47.18 -10.93 -90.96
CA ARG A 399 -47.49 -12.18 -91.66
C ARG A 399 -48.85 -12.16 -92.36
N ALA A 400 -49.83 -11.49 -91.78
CA ALA A 400 -51.16 -11.41 -92.34
C ALA A 400 -51.23 -10.59 -93.64
N LYS A 401 -50.42 -9.54 -93.78
CA LYS A 401 -50.35 -8.71 -95.01
C LYS A 401 -50.03 -9.51 -96.28
N TRP A 402 -49.39 -10.67 -96.13
CA TRP A 402 -48.98 -11.55 -97.23
C TRP A 402 -49.99 -12.68 -97.54
N LYS A 403 -51.05 -12.83 -96.75
CA LYS A 403 -52.15 -13.74 -97.09
C LYS A 403 -53.00 -13.08 -98.19
N GLU A 404 -53.47 -13.88 -99.16
CA GLU A 404 -54.23 -13.36 -100.31
C GLU A 404 -55.32 -12.36 -99.86
N PRO A 405 -55.51 -11.25 -100.61
CA PRO A 405 -56.57 -10.30 -100.30
C PRO A 405 -57.92 -11.02 -100.26
N VAL A 406 -58.90 -10.47 -99.53
CA VAL A 406 -60.24 -11.06 -99.43
C VAL A 406 -60.82 -11.22 -100.85
N LYS A 407 -60.75 -12.44 -101.40
CA LYS A 407 -61.26 -12.74 -102.73
C LYS A 407 -62.75 -13.01 -102.67
N ALA A 408 -63.49 -12.32 -103.53
CA ALA A 408 -64.86 -12.65 -103.86
C ALA A 408 -64.83 -13.87 -104.80
N MET A 409 -65.11 -15.07 -104.29
CA MET A 409 -65.16 -16.28 -105.14
C MET A 409 -66.53 -16.40 -105.85
N GLY A 410 -66.50 -16.43 -107.18
CA GLY A 410 -67.66 -16.58 -108.06
C GLY A 410 -68.00 -15.30 -108.85
N GLU A 411 -68.97 -15.39 -109.77
CA GLU A 411 -69.50 -14.25 -110.52
C GLU A 411 -70.34 -13.34 -109.61
N LEU A 412 -69.72 -12.77 -108.58
CA LEU A 412 -70.37 -11.81 -107.68
C LEU A 412 -70.59 -10.52 -108.46
N LYS A 413 -71.85 -10.12 -108.64
CA LYS A 413 -72.20 -8.83 -109.23
C LYS A 413 -72.51 -7.83 -108.12
N CYS A 414 -71.96 -6.62 -108.19
CA CYS A 414 -72.40 -5.54 -107.31
C CYS A 414 -73.86 -5.17 -107.62
N ALA A 415 -74.51 -4.36 -106.78
CA ALA A 415 -75.89 -3.92 -107.02
C ALA A 415 -76.08 -3.20 -108.39
N SER A 416 -75.01 -2.70 -109.01
CA SER A 416 -75.02 -2.10 -110.35
C SER A 416 -74.72 -3.09 -111.49
N GLY A 417 -74.53 -4.38 -111.20
CA GLY A 417 -74.32 -5.44 -112.19
C GLY A 417 -72.87 -5.74 -112.58
N HIS A 418 -71.87 -5.04 -112.04
CA HIS A 418 -70.45 -5.31 -112.34
C HIS A 418 -69.95 -6.56 -111.63
N THR A 419 -69.24 -7.43 -112.34
CA THR A 419 -68.53 -8.56 -111.74
C THR A 419 -67.39 -8.05 -110.85
N VAL A 420 -67.47 -8.35 -109.56
CA VAL A 420 -66.56 -7.89 -108.51
C VAL A 420 -65.54 -8.98 -108.22
N THR A 421 -64.78 -9.40 -109.23
CA THR A 421 -63.61 -10.25 -109.01
C THR A 421 -62.46 -9.36 -108.51
N ASP A 422 -62.10 -9.52 -107.23
CA ASP A 422 -60.96 -8.88 -106.54
C ASP A 422 -61.03 -7.36 -106.20
N ASP A 423 -62.20 -6.73 -106.38
CA ASP A 423 -62.36 -5.28 -106.23
C ASP A 423 -63.28 -4.83 -105.07
N VAL A 424 -62.91 -5.13 -103.82
CA VAL A 424 -63.63 -4.67 -102.61
C VAL A 424 -62.78 -3.81 -101.67
N CYS A 425 -63.34 -2.69 -101.17
CA CYS A 425 -62.69 -1.77 -100.22
C CYS A 425 -63.48 -1.59 -98.90
N CYS A 426 -62.83 -0.97 -97.90
CA CYS A 426 -63.18 -1.13 -96.49
C CYS A 426 -64.28 -0.23 -95.92
N ASN A 427 -64.82 0.76 -96.64
CA ASN A 427 -65.99 1.55 -96.16
C ASN A 427 -66.54 2.53 -97.21
N LYS A 428 -67.82 2.93 -97.12
CA LYS A 428 -68.52 3.83 -98.07
C LYS A 428 -68.01 5.26 -97.99
N ASP A 429 -67.57 5.65 -96.80
CA ASP A 429 -67.20 7.02 -96.48
C ASP A 429 -65.68 7.26 -96.39
N SER A 430 -64.86 6.25 -96.68
CA SER A 430 -63.40 6.38 -96.61
C SER A 430 -62.78 6.59 -98.00
N LYS A 431 -61.95 7.62 -98.16
CA LYS A 431 -61.04 7.82 -99.32
C LYS A 431 -59.94 6.73 -99.42
N CYS A 432 -60.07 5.65 -98.64
CA CYS A 432 -59.11 4.57 -98.57
C CYS A 432 -59.45 3.52 -99.64
N ASP A 433 -58.65 3.49 -100.69
CA ASP A 433 -58.65 2.52 -101.78
C ASP A 433 -57.87 1.23 -101.43
N GLY A 434 -57.49 1.06 -100.16
CA GLY A 434 -56.70 -0.08 -99.73
C GLY A 434 -57.50 -1.40 -99.76
N ARG A 435 -56.83 -2.46 -100.20
CA ARG A 435 -57.37 -3.83 -100.19
C ARG A 435 -57.42 -4.38 -98.77
N LEU A 436 -58.37 -5.28 -98.54
CA LEU A 436 -58.55 -5.98 -97.27
C LEU A 436 -57.79 -7.31 -97.28
N PHE A 437 -57.10 -7.63 -96.18
CA PHE A 437 -56.43 -8.91 -95.98
C PHE A 437 -56.84 -9.56 -94.66
N TRP A 438 -56.76 -10.89 -94.60
CA TRP A 438 -57.14 -11.67 -93.42
C TRP A 438 -56.03 -11.73 -92.37
N ILE A 439 -56.34 -11.35 -91.12
CA ILE A 439 -55.39 -11.55 -90.02
C ILE A 439 -55.35 -13.02 -89.58
N ASP A 440 -56.52 -13.59 -89.29
CA ASP A 440 -56.67 -14.88 -88.59
C ASP A 440 -57.73 -15.79 -89.26
N GLY A 441 -57.75 -15.81 -90.60
CA GLY A 441 -58.58 -16.71 -91.41
C GLY A 441 -59.93 -16.12 -91.88
N PRO A 442 -60.60 -16.78 -92.86
CA PRO A 442 -61.60 -16.17 -93.74
C PRO A 442 -62.99 -15.81 -93.15
N ASN A 443 -63.16 -15.76 -91.82
CA ASN A 443 -64.47 -15.52 -91.20
C ASN A 443 -64.44 -14.71 -89.90
N ARG A 444 -63.35 -13.96 -89.60
CA ARG A 444 -63.23 -13.25 -88.31
C ARG A 444 -62.96 -11.76 -88.43
N MET A 445 -61.84 -11.38 -89.05
CA MET A 445 -61.44 -9.98 -89.12
C MET A 445 -60.50 -9.71 -90.30
N VAL A 446 -60.73 -8.58 -90.94
CA VAL A 446 -59.91 -8.08 -92.03
C VAL A 446 -59.30 -6.74 -91.66
N LEU A 447 -58.07 -6.50 -92.12
CA LEU A 447 -57.44 -5.18 -92.04
C LEU A 447 -57.31 -4.59 -93.43
N CYS A 448 -57.44 -3.28 -93.50
CA CYS A 448 -57.04 -2.54 -94.68
C CYS A 448 -55.51 -2.46 -94.76
N ILE A 449 -54.93 -2.85 -95.90
CA ILE A 449 -53.48 -2.80 -96.14
C ILE A 449 -52.90 -1.39 -96.02
N LYS A 450 -53.71 -0.35 -96.29
CA LYS A 450 -53.25 1.04 -96.34
C LYS A 450 -53.39 1.76 -95.00
N CYS A 451 -54.51 1.59 -94.30
CA CYS A 451 -54.77 2.30 -93.04
C CYS A 451 -54.77 1.41 -91.79
N SER A 452 -54.60 0.09 -91.94
CA SER A 452 -54.64 -0.89 -90.86
C SER A 452 -55.92 -0.83 -90.01
N SER A 453 -57.00 -0.26 -90.54
CA SER A 453 -58.29 -0.20 -89.85
C SER A 453 -58.95 -1.59 -89.86
N PRO A 454 -59.39 -2.09 -88.69
CA PRO A 454 -60.12 -3.36 -88.60
C PRO A 454 -61.55 -3.21 -89.14
N ASN A 455 -62.01 -4.22 -89.87
CA ASN A 455 -63.41 -4.35 -90.28
C ASN A 455 -63.88 -5.82 -90.10
N THR A 456 -65.17 -5.99 -89.83
CA THR A 456 -65.86 -7.28 -89.69
C THR A 456 -66.71 -7.55 -90.93
N ILE A 457 -66.54 -8.72 -91.57
CA ILE A 457 -67.30 -9.07 -92.78
C ILE A 457 -68.77 -9.31 -92.41
N GLY A 458 -69.66 -8.49 -92.95
CA GLY A 458 -71.09 -8.56 -92.68
C GLY A 458 -71.91 -7.65 -93.59
N ASP A 459 -71.65 -6.34 -93.61
CA ASP A 459 -72.61 -5.39 -94.23
C ASP A 459 -71.99 -4.20 -95.00
N SER A 460 -70.68 -4.21 -95.29
CA SER A 460 -70.00 -3.00 -95.79
C SER A 460 -68.83 -3.26 -96.74
N LEU A 461 -68.93 -4.33 -97.54
CA LEU A 461 -68.04 -4.49 -98.69
C LEU A 461 -68.58 -3.68 -99.87
N ILE A 462 -67.70 -2.90 -100.49
CA ILE A 462 -68.07 -1.96 -101.54
C ILE A 462 -67.25 -2.21 -102.76
N CYS A 463 -67.91 -2.26 -103.92
CA CYS A 463 -67.26 -2.41 -105.20
C CYS A 463 -66.36 -1.19 -105.45
N MET A 464 -65.07 -1.42 -105.67
CA MET A 464 -64.11 -0.33 -105.90
C MET A 464 -64.46 0.50 -107.13
N LEU A 465 -65.06 -0.13 -108.16
CA LEU A 465 -65.40 0.51 -109.44
C LEU A 465 -66.61 1.45 -109.34
N CYS A 466 -67.75 0.97 -108.85
CA CYS A 466 -69.00 1.76 -108.84
C CYS A 466 -69.42 2.27 -107.47
N LYS A 467 -68.69 1.93 -106.42
CA LYS A 467 -68.99 2.30 -105.02
C LYS A 467 -70.34 1.79 -104.50
N ALA A 468 -71.01 0.90 -105.24
CA ALA A 468 -72.20 0.21 -104.77
C ALA A 468 -71.84 -0.92 -103.79
N ASN A 469 -72.77 -1.25 -102.90
CA ASN A 469 -72.61 -2.37 -101.98
C ASN A 469 -72.42 -3.67 -102.77
N ALA A 470 -71.40 -4.42 -102.39
CA ALA A 470 -71.16 -5.77 -102.84
C ALA A 470 -71.62 -6.72 -101.72
N SER A 471 -72.78 -7.34 -101.89
CA SER A 471 -73.27 -8.37 -100.97
C SER A 471 -72.51 -9.66 -101.22
N CYS A 472 -71.54 -9.95 -100.37
CA CYS A 472 -70.94 -11.28 -100.32
C CYS A 472 -71.84 -12.17 -99.49
N VAL A 473 -72.47 -13.17 -100.11
CA VAL A 473 -73.04 -14.29 -99.37
C VAL A 473 -71.92 -15.31 -99.18
N PRO A 474 -71.33 -15.46 -97.99
CA PRO A 474 -70.39 -16.54 -97.77
C PRO A 474 -71.13 -17.86 -98.00
N ARG A 475 -70.71 -18.66 -98.99
CA ARG A 475 -71.13 -20.07 -99.03
C ARG A 475 -70.54 -20.77 -97.81
N PRO A 476 -71.22 -21.79 -97.26
CA PRO A 476 -70.58 -22.67 -96.28
C PRO A 476 -69.31 -23.23 -96.91
N THR A 477 -68.16 -22.85 -96.37
CA THR A 477 -66.88 -23.43 -96.78
C THR A 477 -66.89 -24.90 -96.36
N ASN A 478 -67.26 -25.80 -97.28
CA ASN A 478 -66.78 -27.17 -97.26
C ASN A 478 -65.30 -27.17 -97.70
N TYR A 479 -64.46 -26.63 -96.82
CA TYR A 479 -63.02 -26.84 -96.81
C TYR A 479 -62.67 -27.44 -95.44
N MET A 480 -62.49 -28.75 -95.44
CA MET A 480 -61.59 -29.47 -94.54
C MET A 480 -60.78 -30.41 -95.44
N PRO A 481 -59.49 -30.67 -95.17
CA PRO A 481 -58.67 -30.22 -94.04
C PRO A 481 -57.79 -29.00 -94.35
#